data_AF-A0A6C0E6P7-F1
#
_entry.id   AF-A0A6C0E6P7-F1
#
_cell.length_a   1.000
_cell.length_b   1.000
_cell.length_c   1.000
_cell.angle_alpha   90.00
_cell.angle_beta   90.00
_cell.angle_gamma   90.00
#
_symmetry.space_group_name_H-M   'P 1'
#
loop_
_entity.id
_entity.type
_entity.pdbx_description
1 polymer ?
#
loop_
_entity_poly.entity_id
_entity_poly.type
_entity_poly.pdbx_seq_one_letter_code
_entity_poly.pdbx_strand_id
1 'polypeptide(L)'
;MYFEKFDKKNNPEDKKIDLSWNNGLEKIFNYKYSYDYIYFRLIVKNKSGKIIHGDMYNLCSLVTLKKLLKLCSVDITSIYICDITSIYIGYLCYNGYINVLEWLKNSELKLKYDTHALDNASENGHVAVLEWWKHSGLELKYSENALNFASENGYIDVLEWWKHSGLELKYNEYALTCASENGHIDVLEWWKHSGLELKYDEYVLKRASLKGHINVLEWWKNSGLELKYSEWILNCASKDGHINVLELWKNSGLPLKYSEWTLDRASENGHINVLEWWKNSGLELKYDEEAIDGASQNGHINVLEWWKNSGLELKYSGDALWLASYDGHINVLEWWKNSGLPLKYDIVSEWLRDYELRLGYDKSKLLEYACMENPRIAETFTWWINSGLPI
;
A
#
# COMPACT_ATOMS: atom_id res chain seq x y z
N MET A 1 11.86 -10.71 3.22
CA MET A 1 12.82 -11.67 3.80
C MET A 1 12.61 -13.05 3.18
N TYR A 2 13.01 -13.24 1.92
CA TYR A 2 13.09 -14.56 1.27
C TYR A 2 14.31 -14.55 0.35
N PHE A 3 15.42 -15.07 0.85
CA PHE A 3 16.54 -15.52 0.01
C PHE A 3 16.65 -17.03 0.26
N GLU A 4 16.04 -17.82 -0.61
CA GLU A 4 16.41 -19.23 -0.71
C GLU A 4 17.87 -19.32 -1.15
N LYS A 5 18.67 -20.04 -0.36
CA LYS A 5 20.03 -20.46 -0.73
C LYS A 5 19.91 -21.37 -1.95
N PHE A 6 20.11 -20.82 -3.15
CA PHE A 6 20.25 -21.65 -4.34
C PHE A 6 21.63 -22.31 -4.38
N ASP A 7 21.57 -23.63 -4.39
CA ASP A 7 22.67 -24.58 -4.29
C ASP A 7 23.63 -24.49 -5.50
N LYS A 8 24.93 -24.68 -5.25
CA LYS A 8 26.03 -24.52 -6.22
C LYS A 8 26.17 -25.69 -7.21
N LYS A 9 25.20 -26.61 -7.26
CA LYS A 9 25.27 -27.82 -8.08
C LYS A 9 24.02 -27.99 -8.91
N ASN A 10 23.97 -27.26 -10.02
CA ASN A 10 23.44 -27.75 -11.28
C ASN A 10 23.96 -26.78 -12.34
N ASN A 11 24.69 -27.29 -13.33
CA ASN A 11 25.09 -26.54 -14.52
C ASN A 11 23.90 -26.61 -15.49
N PRO A 12 23.11 -25.55 -15.69
CA PRO A 12 22.40 -25.41 -16.95
C PRO A 12 23.46 -25.14 -18.03
N GLU A 13 23.27 -25.68 -19.23
CA GLU A 13 24.14 -25.39 -20.37
C GLU A 13 24.17 -23.88 -20.64
N ASP A 14 25.24 -23.21 -20.21
CA ASP A 14 25.43 -21.76 -20.42
C ASP A 14 25.49 -21.47 -21.93
N LYS A 15 24.41 -20.89 -22.48
CA LYS A 15 24.37 -20.50 -23.89
C LYS A 15 25.18 -19.22 -24.12
N LYS A 16 26.14 -19.31 -25.03
CA LYS A 16 26.96 -18.16 -25.47
C LYS A 16 26.13 -17.31 -26.42
N ILE A 17 25.76 -16.09 -26.02
CA ILE A 17 25.09 -15.15 -26.91
C ILE A 17 26.16 -14.33 -27.64
N ASP A 18 26.16 -14.35 -28.97
CA ASP A 18 26.94 -13.41 -29.76
C ASP A 18 26.24 -12.04 -29.78
N LEU A 19 26.88 -11.04 -29.17
CA LEU A 19 26.38 -9.66 -29.04
C LEU A 19 26.73 -8.79 -30.26
N SER A 20 27.10 -9.39 -31.40
CA SER A 20 27.47 -8.68 -32.64
C SER A 20 26.31 -7.87 -33.26
N TRP A 21 25.06 -8.10 -32.87
CA TRP A 21 23.90 -7.28 -33.20
C TRP A 21 23.80 -5.99 -32.34
N ASN A 22 24.83 -5.14 -32.37
CA ASN A 22 24.88 -3.91 -31.57
C ASN A 22 23.88 -2.81 -32.00
N ASN A 23 23.26 -2.88 -33.18
CA ASN A 23 22.41 -1.79 -33.68
C ASN A 23 20.95 -1.82 -33.18
N GLY A 24 20.50 -2.93 -32.57
CA GLY A 24 19.13 -3.06 -32.04
C GLY A 24 19.00 -2.59 -30.59
N LEU A 25 19.99 -2.90 -29.75
CA LEU A 25 19.97 -2.63 -28.31
C LEU A 25 20.10 -1.13 -27.99
N GLU A 26 20.94 -0.39 -28.72
CA GLU A 26 21.19 1.04 -28.42
C GLU A 26 19.97 1.94 -28.65
N LYS A 27 19.03 1.56 -29.55
CA LYS A 27 17.79 2.31 -29.78
C LYS A 27 16.71 2.07 -28.71
N ILE A 28 16.81 0.99 -27.93
CA ILE A 28 15.80 0.56 -26.96
C ILE A 28 15.95 1.31 -25.61
N PHE A 29 17.15 1.79 -25.27
CA PHE A 29 17.47 2.21 -23.89
C PHE A 29 17.57 3.73 -23.64
N ASN A 30 16.84 4.56 -24.39
CA ASN A 30 16.87 6.02 -24.20
C ASN A 30 15.91 6.56 -23.12
N TYR A 31 15.21 5.70 -22.39
CA TYR A 31 14.30 6.11 -21.33
C TYR A 31 15.00 6.03 -19.96
N LYS A 32 15.39 7.21 -19.45
CA LYS A 32 15.67 7.44 -18.02
C LYS A 32 14.39 7.08 -17.26
N TYR A 33 14.41 6.20 -16.26
CA TYR A 33 13.79 6.36 -14.93
C TYR A 33 13.88 5.06 -14.09
N SER A 34 13.95 5.30 -12.77
CA SER A 34 13.87 4.46 -11.55
C SER A 34 14.53 3.08 -11.50
N TYR A 35 15.44 2.94 -10.54
CA TYR A 35 16.08 1.69 -10.15
C TYR A 35 15.15 0.89 -9.24
N ASP A 36 14.56 -0.20 -9.73
CA ASP A 36 14.09 -1.28 -8.85
C ASP A 36 14.29 -2.65 -9.52
N TYR A 37 15.19 -3.41 -8.90
CA TYR A 37 15.42 -4.85 -8.90
C TYR A 37 15.04 -5.68 -10.14
N ILE A 38 15.98 -5.81 -11.09
CA ILE A 38 15.92 -6.79 -12.19
C ILE A 38 17.17 -7.65 -12.13
N TYR A 39 16.99 -8.97 -12.21
CA TYR A 39 18.07 -9.91 -11.97
C TYR A 39 18.11 -11.01 -13.03
N PHE A 40 19.05 -10.90 -13.96
CA PHE A 40 19.60 -12.07 -14.66
C PHE A 40 21.03 -12.31 -14.19
N ARG A 41 21.48 -13.57 -14.22
CA ARG A 41 22.84 -13.95 -13.87
C ARG A 41 23.77 -13.71 -15.05
N LEU A 42 24.79 -12.89 -14.83
CA LEU A 42 25.83 -12.57 -15.81
C LEU A 42 27.13 -13.30 -15.43
N ILE A 43 27.65 -14.11 -16.34
CA ILE A 43 28.97 -14.73 -16.19
C ILE A 43 29.91 -14.06 -17.20
N VAL A 44 30.96 -13.41 -16.69
CA VAL A 44 32.02 -12.81 -17.52
C VAL A 44 33.29 -13.62 -17.36
N LYS A 45 33.86 -14.07 -18.48
CA LYS A 45 35.20 -14.69 -18.51
C LYS A 45 36.20 -13.68 -19.08
N ASN A 46 37.33 -13.52 -18.40
CA ASN A 46 38.47 -12.77 -18.93
C ASN A 46 39.44 -13.71 -19.70
N LYS A 47 40.49 -13.15 -20.31
CA LYS A 47 41.51 -13.93 -21.04
C LYS A 47 42.25 -14.98 -20.20
N SER A 48 42.29 -14.84 -18.87
CA SER A 48 42.89 -15.83 -17.97
C SER A 48 41.91 -16.91 -17.50
N GLY A 49 40.67 -16.92 -18.01
CA GLY A 49 39.64 -17.89 -17.63
C GLY A 49 39.03 -17.66 -16.24
N LYS A 50 39.40 -16.57 -15.55
CA LYS A 50 38.81 -16.20 -14.26
C LYS A 50 37.36 -15.78 -14.49
N ILE A 51 36.45 -16.47 -13.84
CA ILE A 51 35.02 -16.17 -13.87
C ILE A 51 34.76 -15.03 -12.89
N ILE A 52 34.25 -13.92 -13.41
CA ILE A 52 33.60 -12.89 -12.60
C ILE A 52 32.12 -13.25 -12.61
N HIS A 53 31.65 -13.82 -11.50
CA HIS A 53 30.22 -13.84 -11.21
C HIS A 53 29.85 -12.43 -10.82
N GLY A 54 29.01 -11.78 -11.60
CA GLY A 54 28.36 -10.59 -11.11
C GLY A 54 26.95 -10.95 -10.66
N ASP A 55 26.62 -10.48 -9.47
CA ASP A 55 25.28 -10.60 -8.94
C ASP A 55 24.33 -9.83 -9.85
N MET A 56 23.20 -10.45 -10.20
CA MET A 56 21.90 -9.78 -10.26
C MET A 56 21.89 -8.39 -10.96
N TYR A 57 21.85 -8.38 -12.29
CA TYR A 57 21.92 -7.16 -13.11
C TYR A 57 20.64 -6.88 -13.92
N ASN A 58 20.36 -5.60 -14.17
CA ASN A 58 19.34 -5.14 -15.12
C ASN A 58 19.93 -4.98 -16.54
N LEU A 59 19.13 -5.06 -17.60
CA LEU A 59 19.65 -5.01 -18.99
C LEU A 59 20.28 -3.65 -19.32
N CYS A 60 19.83 -2.58 -18.64
CA CYS A 60 20.47 -1.26 -18.67
C CYS A 60 21.90 -1.29 -18.09
N SER A 61 22.14 -2.10 -17.08
CA SER A 61 23.46 -2.29 -16.47
C SER A 61 24.36 -3.06 -17.41
N LEU A 62 23.88 -3.88 -18.36
CA LEU A 62 24.74 -4.48 -19.38
C LEU A 62 25.44 -3.41 -20.26
N VAL A 63 24.75 -2.30 -20.59
CA VAL A 63 25.35 -1.16 -21.29
C VAL A 63 26.30 -0.38 -20.38
N THR A 64 25.88 -0.10 -19.15
CA THR A 64 26.72 0.58 -18.14
C THR A 64 27.94 -0.25 -17.77
N LEU A 65 27.81 -1.58 -17.73
CA LEU A 65 28.84 -2.58 -17.45
C LEU A 65 29.75 -2.70 -18.66
N LYS A 66 29.25 -2.67 -19.91
CA LYS A 66 30.09 -2.50 -21.10
C LYS A 66 30.93 -1.21 -21.02
N LYS A 67 30.34 -0.08 -20.60
CA LYS A 67 31.06 1.21 -20.43
C LYS A 67 32.08 1.16 -19.30
N LEU A 68 31.72 0.62 -18.13
CA LEU A 68 32.59 0.45 -16.97
C LEU A 68 33.73 -0.54 -17.27
N LEU A 69 33.44 -1.67 -17.91
CA LEU A 69 34.45 -2.67 -18.28
C LEU A 69 35.41 -2.16 -19.36
N LYS A 70 34.94 -1.29 -20.26
CA LYS A 70 35.78 -0.55 -21.22
C LYS A 70 36.70 0.47 -20.54
N LEU A 71 36.26 1.06 -19.41
CA LEU A 71 37.06 1.97 -18.58
C LEU A 71 38.03 1.22 -17.64
N CYS A 72 37.70 0.00 -17.22
CA CYS A 72 38.46 -0.77 -16.24
C CYS A 72 39.51 -1.73 -16.84
N SER A 73 39.86 -1.64 -18.12
CA SER A 73 40.90 -2.47 -18.76
C SER A 73 40.69 -3.98 -18.60
N VAL A 74 39.43 -4.45 -18.55
CA VAL A 74 39.12 -5.89 -18.49
C VAL A 74 38.80 -6.39 -19.90
N ASP A 75 39.74 -7.13 -20.49
CA ASP A 75 39.53 -7.84 -21.76
C ASP A 75 38.57 -9.03 -21.56
N ILE A 76 37.31 -8.84 -21.94
CA ILE A 76 36.24 -9.84 -21.88
C ILE A 76 36.34 -10.78 -23.07
N THR A 77 36.35 -12.10 -22.83
CA THR A 77 36.32 -13.12 -23.91
C THR A 77 34.93 -13.66 -24.19
N SER A 78 34.02 -13.60 -23.22
CA SER A 78 32.62 -14.03 -23.35
C SER A 78 31.73 -13.50 -22.23
N ILE A 79 30.45 -13.27 -22.54
CA ILE A 79 29.36 -12.94 -21.60
C ILE A 79 28.29 -14.02 -21.74
N TYR A 80 27.83 -14.59 -20.63
CA TYR A 80 26.73 -15.56 -20.61
C TYR A 80 25.57 -15.01 -19.78
N ILE A 81 24.34 -15.20 -20.28
CA ILE A 81 23.09 -14.93 -19.57
C ILE A 81 22.49 -16.28 -19.22
N CYS A 82 22.42 -16.62 -17.93
CA CYS A 82 22.11 -18.00 -17.52
C CYS A 82 20.61 -18.27 -17.32
N ASP A 83 19.80 -17.27 -16.95
CA ASP A 83 18.38 -17.46 -16.67
C ASP A 83 17.60 -16.14 -16.75
N ILE A 84 16.44 -16.16 -17.43
CA ILE A 84 15.45 -15.08 -17.42
C ILE A 84 14.34 -15.47 -16.44
N THR A 85 14.11 -14.63 -15.43
CA THR A 85 13.15 -14.89 -14.34
C THR A 85 11.74 -14.40 -14.70
N SER A 86 10.71 -14.97 -14.04
CA SER A 86 9.33 -14.52 -14.21
C SER A 86 9.12 -13.07 -13.79
N ILE A 87 9.81 -12.63 -12.75
CA ILE A 87 9.84 -11.22 -12.30
C ILE A 87 10.27 -10.30 -13.45
N TYR A 88 11.30 -10.66 -14.21
CA TYR A 88 11.76 -9.80 -15.31
C TYR A 88 10.75 -9.75 -16.45
N ILE A 89 10.16 -10.89 -16.82
CA ILE A 89 9.11 -10.91 -17.84
C ILE A 89 7.90 -10.09 -17.38
N GLY A 90 7.48 -10.21 -16.11
CA GLY A 90 6.44 -9.38 -15.51
C GLY A 90 6.77 -7.89 -15.57
N TYR A 91 8.01 -7.49 -15.28
CA TYR A 91 8.47 -6.10 -15.43
C TYR A 91 8.40 -5.59 -16.87
N LEU A 92 8.81 -6.41 -17.85
CA LEU A 92 8.71 -6.03 -19.27
C LEU A 92 7.25 -5.83 -19.69
N CYS A 93 6.35 -6.68 -19.17
CA CYS A 93 4.93 -6.57 -19.42
C CYS A 93 4.30 -5.36 -18.73
N TYR A 94 4.71 -5.06 -17.49
CA TYR A 94 4.33 -3.88 -16.71
C TYR A 94 4.69 -2.57 -17.44
N ASN A 95 5.84 -2.54 -18.13
CA ASN A 95 6.35 -1.31 -18.78
C ASN A 95 6.09 -1.26 -20.31
N GLY A 96 5.38 -2.24 -20.88
CA GLY A 96 5.05 -2.19 -22.30
C GLY A 96 6.21 -2.53 -23.26
N TYR A 97 7.26 -3.20 -22.80
CA TYR A 97 8.50 -3.41 -23.55
C TYR A 97 8.43 -4.59 -24.55
N ILE A 98 7.52 -4.49 -25.51
CA ILE A 98 7.28 -5.50 -26.56
C ILE A 98 8.54 -5.84 -27.36
N ASN A 99 9.38 -4.85 -27.69
CA ASN A 99 10.62 -5.09 -28.45
C ASN A 99 11.58 -6.04 -27.71
N VAL A 100 11.64 -5.95 -26.38
CA VAL A 100 12.51 -6.81 -25.56
C VAL A 100 11.88 -8.19 -25.42
N LEU A 101 10.56 -8.27 -25.27
CA LEU A 101 9.82 -9.53 -25.26
C LEU A 101 9.99 -10.30 -26.58
N GLU A 102 9.89 -9.63 -27.72
CA GLU A 102 10.11 -10.22 -29.05
C GLU A 102 11.56 -10.68 -29.22
N TRP A 103 12.54 -9.91 -28.77
CA TRP A 103 13.93 -10.33 -28.79
C TRP A 103 14.15 -11.57 -27.92
N LEU A 104 13.60 -11.59 -26.69
CA LEU A 104 13.71 -12.70 -25.76
C LEU A 104 13.06 -13.98 -26.31
N LYS A 105 11.89 -13.85 -26.94
CA LYS A 105 11.19 -14.95 -27.60
C LYS A 105 12.02 -15.57 -28.73
N ASN A 106 12.69 -14.74 -29.53
CA ASN A 106 13.55 -15.20 -30.63
C ASN A 106 14.97 -15.56 -30.17
N SER A 107 15.30 -15.29 -28.91
CA SER A 107 16.54 -15.75 -28.31
C SER A 107 16.42 -17.24 -27.99
N GLU A 108 17.51 -18.00 -28.12
CA GLU A 108 17.51 -19.39 -27.70
C GLU A 108 17.47 -19.57 -26.16
N LEU A 109 17.15 -18.51 -25.41
CA LEU A 109 17.08 -18.50 -23.96
C LEU A 109 15.78 -19.13 -23.47
N LYS A 110 15.89 -19.86 -22.37
CA LYS A 110 14.72 -20.41 -21.68
C LYS A 110 14.00 -19.28 -20.93
N LEU A 111 12.79 -18.95 -21.39
CA LEU A 111 11.92 -17.98 -20.71
C LEU A 111 11.19 -18.66 -19.55
N LYS A 112 11.29 -18.08 -18.35
CA LYS A 112 10.43 -18.44 -17.21
C LYS A 112 9.46 -17.29 -16.98
N TYR A 113 8.18 -17.59 -16.92
CA TYR A 113 7.09 -16.63 -16.67
C TYR A 113 5.90 -17.32 -16.02
N ASP A 114 5.11 -16.53 -15.30
CA ASP A 114 3.92 -16.93 -14.57
C ASP A 114 2.79 -15.91 -14.83
N THR A 115 1.74 -15.91 -14.01
CA THR A 115 0.55 -15.07 -14.21
C THR A 115 0.85 -13.57 -14.18
N HIS A 116 1.92 -13.13 -13.50
CA HIS A 116 2.29 -11.71 -13.41
C HIS A 116 2.58 -11.08 -14.78
N ALA A 117 2.88 -11.87 -15.82
CA ALA A 117 3.10 -11.32 -17.15
C ALA A 117 1.85 -10.60 -17.69
N LEU A 118 0.71 -11.30 -17.78
CA LEU A 118 -0.52 -10.73 -18.32
C LEU A 118 -1.26 -9.90 -17.26
N ASP A 119 -1.13 -10.24 -15.98
CA ASP A 119 -1.70 -9.45 -14.88
C ASP A 119 -1.07 -8.04 -14.86
N ASN A 120 0.26 -7.91 -14.90
CA ASN A 120 0.95 -6.60 -14.90
C ASN A 120 0.72 -5.81 -16.19
N ALA A 121 0.57 -6.49 -17.34
CA ALA A 121 0.20 -5.81 -18.59
C ALA A 121 -1.19 -5.18 -18.49
N SER A 122 -2.12 -5.86 -17.79
CA SER A 122 -3.46 -5.35 -17.55
C SER A 122 -3.48 -4.22 -16.52
N GLU A 123 -2.65 -4.35 -15.47
CA GLU A 123 -2.42 -3.31 -14.45
C GLU A 123 -1.91 -1.98 -15.02
N ASN A 124 -1.22 -1.98 -16.16
CA ASN A 124 -0.62 -0.78 -16.76
C ASN A 124 -1.23 -0.37 -18.11
N GLY A 125 -2.41 -0.89 -18.45
CA GLY A 125 -3.11 -0.46 -19.66
C GLY A 125 -2.44 -0.90 -20.96
N HIS A 126 -1.63 -1.96 -20.94
CA HIS A 126 -0.80 -2.36 -22.08
C HIS A 126 -1.48 -3.38 -22.98
N VAL A 127 -2.57 -2.97 -23.65
CA VAL A 127 -3.28 -3.78 -24.65
C VAL A 127 -2.35 -4.36 -25.72
N ALA A 128 -1.36 -3.59 -26.17
CA ALA A 128 -0.39 -4.06 -27.16
C ALA A 128 0.48 -5.24 -26.65
N VAL A 129 0.79 -5.29 -25.35
CA VAL A 129 1.51 -6.42 -24.75
C VAL A 129 0.59 -7.64 -24.67
N LEU A 130 -0.67 -7.46 -24.28
CA LEU A 130 -1.67 -8.53 -24.24
C LEU A 130 -1.87 -9.14 -25.63
N GLU A 131 -1.97 -8.29 -26.65
CA GLU A 131 -2.09 -8.71 -28.05
C GLU A 131 -0.82 -9.42 -28.54
N TRP A 132 0.36 -8.94 -28.17
CA TRP A 132 1.63 -9.61 -28.45
C TRP A 132 1.67 -11.01 -27.82
N TRP A 133 1.29 -11.14 -26.54
CA TRP A 133 1.25 -12.44 -25.86
C TRP A 133 0.33 -13.42 -26.57
N LYS A 134 -0.88 -12.98 -26.96
CA LYS A 134 -1.85 -13.79 -27.71
C LYS A 134 -1.30 -14.34 -29.02
N HIS A 135 -0.44 -13.58 -29.71
CA HIS A 135 0.20 -13.98 -30.97
C HIS A 135 1.61 -14.58 -30.81
N SER A 136 2.12 -14.61 -29.58
CA SER A 136 3.50 -15.03 -29.32
C SER A 136 3.68 -16.55 -29.51
N GLY A 137 2.62 -17.34 -29.36
CA GLY A 137 2.72 -18.80 -29.28
C GLY A 137 3.28 -19.31 -27.94
N LEU A 138 3.51 -18.40 -26.98
CA LEU A 138 3.80 -18.73 -25.59
C LEU A 138 2.50 -19.09 -24.85
N GLU A 139 2.62 -19.82 -23.75
CA GLU A 139 1.48 -20.18 -22.90
C GLU A 139 0.88 -18.92 -22.26
N LEU A 140 -0.43 -18.74 -22.34
CA LEU A 140 -1.12 -17.59 -21.74
C LEU A 140 -1.44 -17.88 -20.28
N LYS A 141 -0.64 -17.31 -19.37
CA LYS A 141 -0.82 -17.42 -17.92
C LYS A 141 -1.33 -16.10 -17.36
N TYR A 142 -2.49 -16.14 -16.72
CA TYR A 142 -3.13 -14.99 -16.08
C TYR A 142 -4.05 -15.47 -14.96
N SER A 143 -4.33 -14.56 -14.03
CA SER A 143 -5.21 -14.80 -12.89
C SER A 143 -6.39 -13.82 -12.91
N GLU A 144 -7.20 -13.83 -11.84
CA GLU A 144 -8.26 -12.84 -11.63
C GLU A 144 -7.70 -11.41 -11.54
N ASN A 145 -6.42 -11.27 -11.19
CA ASN A 145 -5.74 -9.97 -11.09
C ASN A 145 -5.70 -9.21 -12.42
N ALA A 146 -5.74 -9.88 -13.57
CA ALA A 146 -5.75 -9.19 -14.85
C ALA A 146 -6.96 -8.24 -14.99
N LEU A 147 -8.18 -8.72 -14.76
CA LEU A 147 -9.39 -7.88 -14.83
C LEU A 147 -9.55 -7.02 -13.56
N ASN A 148 -9.14 -7.51 -12.39
CA ASN A 148 -9.19 -6.73 -11.16
C ASN A 148 -8.29 -5.48 -11.25
N PHE A 149 -7.04 -5.62 -11.69
CA PHE A 149 -6.11 -4.50 -11.81
C PHE A 149 -6.45 -3.56 -12.97
N ALA A 150 -7.00 -4.07 -14.07
CA ALA A 150 -7.55 -3.21 -15.12
C ALA A 150 -8.71 -2.35 -14.59
N SER A 151 -9.56 -2.92 -13.74
CA SER A 151 -10.64 -2.20 -13.08
C SER A 151 -10.14 -1.20 -12.04
N GLU A 152 -9.11 -1.58 -11.28
CA GLU A 152 -8.45 -0.74 -10.27
C GLU A 152 -7.83 0.52 -10.87
N ASN A 153 -7.25 0.41 -12.07
CA ASN A 153 -6.52 1.51 -12.71
C ASN A 153 -7.32 2.23 -13.82
N GLY A 154 -8.60 1.89 -14.02
CA GLY A 154 -9.45 2.61 -14.97
C GLY A 154 -9.29 2.22 -16.44
N TYR A 155 -8.68 1.07 -16.75
CA TYR A 155 -8.35 0.68 -18.13
C TYR A 155 -9.49 -0.06 -18.85
N ILE A 156 -10.49 0.70 -19.32
CA ILE A 156 -11.62 0.16 -20.09
C ILE A 156 -11.17 -0.52 -21.39
N ASP A 157 -10.14 -0.01 -22.05
CA ASP A 157 -9.57 -0.60 -23.27
C ASP A 157 -8.98 -2.00 -23.02
N VAL A 158 -8.36 -2.21 -21.87
CA VAL A 158 -7.91 -3.54 -21.42
C VAL A 158 -9.09 -4.45 -21.11
N LEU A 159 -10.12 -3.96 -20.40
CA LEU A 159 -11.33 -4.73 -20.12
C LEU A 159 -12.06 -5.15 -21.41
N GLU A 160 -12.14 -4.25 -22.39
CA GLU A 160 -12.68 -4.54 -23.71
C GLU A 160 -11.83 -5.55 -24.48
N TRP A 161 -10.50 -5.44 -24.41
CA TRP A 161 -9.62 -6.43 -25.02
C TRP A 161 -9.84 -7.81 -24.42
N TRP A 162 -9.90 -7.93 -23.09
CA TRP A 162 -10.17 -9.20 -22.41
C TRP A 162 -11.52 -9.78 -22.85
N LYS A 163 -12.58 -8.98 -22.87
CA LYS A 163 -13.92 -9.38 -23.31
C LYS A 163 -13.95 -9.93 -24.74
N HIS A 164 -13.14 -9.38 -25.65
CA HIS A 164 -13.06 -9.80 -27.05
C HIS A 164 -11.91 -10.78 -27.35
N SER A 165 -11.09 -11.11 -26.35
CA SER A 165 -9.89 -11.93 -26.54
C SER A 165 -10.20 -13.39 -26.91
N GLY A 166 -11.37 -13.89 -26.52
CA GLY A 166 -11.73 -15.31 -26.59
C GLY A 166 -11.13 -16.16 -25.46
N LEU A 167 -10.47 -15.52 -24.49
CA LEU A 167 -9.94 -16.16 -23.28
C LEU A 167 -11.01 -16.26 -22.19
N GLU A 168 -10.80 -17.16 -21.22
CA GLU A 168 -11.66 -17.25 -20.04
C GLU A 168 -11.56 -15.95 -19.23
N LEU A 169 -12.70 -15.37 -18.86
CA LEU A 169 -12.74 -14.15 -18.06
C LEU A 169 -12.72 -14.51 -16.58
N LYS A 170 -11.57 -14.29 -15.94
CA LYS A 170 -11.34 -14.53 -14.52
C LYS A 170 -11.42 -13.21 -13.77
N TYR A 171 -12.34 -13.11 -12.81
CA TYR A 171 -12.53 -11.94 -11.96
C TYR A 171 -13.37 -12.29 -10.73
N ASN A 172 -13.21 -11.48 -9.69
CA ASN A 172 -13.93 -11.59 -8.43
C ASN A 172 -14.43 -10.21 -7.96
N GLU A 173 -14.93 -10.12 -6.73
CA GLU A 173 -15.47 -8.90 -6.13
C GLU A 173 -14.48 -7.72 -6.05
N TYR A 174 -13.16 -7.97 -6.15
CA TYR A 174 -12.15 -6.91 -6.17
C TYR A 174 -12.28 -6.01 -7.38
N ALA A 175 -12.76 -6.49 -8.54
CA ALA A 175 -12.90 -5.64 -9.72
C ALA A 175 -13.78 -4.41 -9.46
N LEU A 176 -14.99 -4.63 -8.92
CA LEU A 176 -15.92 -3.55 -8.59
C LEU A 176 -15.51 -2.80 -7.32
N THR A 177 -14.88 -3.48 -6.36
CA THR A 177 -14.37 -2.85 -5.13
C THR A 177 -13.25 -1.87 -5.44
N CYS A 178 -12.23 -2.25 -6.20
CA CYS A 178 -11.12 -1.38 -6.57
C CYS A 178 -11.54 -0.26 -7.52
N ALA A 179 -12.47 -0.50 -8.45
CA ALA A 179 -13.05 0.56 -9.28
C ALA A 179 -13.79 1.60 -8.41
N SER A 180 -14.51 1.14 -7.39
CA SER A 180 -15.21 2.02 -6.43
C SER A 180 -14.23 2.77 -5.53
N GLU A 181 -13.16 2.11 -5.08
CA GLU A 181 -12.09 2.69 -4.26
C GLU A 181 -11.32 3.78 -5.01
N ASN A 182 -11.07 3.63 -6.30
CA ASN A 182 -10.26 4.57 -7.09
C ASN A 182 -11.09 5.59 -7.89
N GLY A 183 -12.42 5.58 -7.74
CA GLY A 183 -13.27 6.61 -8.33
C GLY A 183 -13.67 6.36 -9.80
N HIS A 184 -13.48 5.15 -10.32
CA HIS A 184 -13.66 4.82 -11.74
C HIS A 184 -15.11 4.47 -12.08
N ILE A 185 -15.96 5.51 -12.18
CA ILE A 185 -17.39 5.36 -12.55
C ILE A 185 -17.56 4.79 -13.95
N ASP A 186 -16.67 5.15 -14.87
CA ASP A 186 -16.64 4.66 -16.23
C ASP A 186 -16.38 3.14 -16.30
N VAL A 187 -15.51 2.61 -15.44
CA VAL A 187 -15.32 1.16 -15.26
C VAL A 187 -16.56 0.51 -14.65
N LEU A 188 -17.18 1.13 -13.65
CA LEU A 188 -18.43 0.61 -13.05
C LEU A 188 -19.56 0.55 -14.09
N GLU A 189 -19.68 1.56 -14.93
CA GLU A 189 -20.62 1.57 -16.07
C GLU A 189 -20.28 0.50 -17.10
N TRP A 190 -18.99 0.31 -17.40
CA TRP A 190 -18.54 -0.75 -18.28
C TRP A 190 -18.98 -2.12 -17.76
N TRP A 191 -18.71 -2.42 -16.48
CA TRP A 191 -19.11 -3.69 -15.86
C TRP A 191 -20.62 -3.88 -15.94
N LYS A 192 -21.41 -2.84 -15.60
CA LYS A 192 -22.88 -2.87 -15.65
C LYS A 192 -23.43 -3.18 -17.05
N HIS A 193 -22.76 -2.70 -18.11
CA HIS A 193 -23.16 -2.93 -19.50
C HIS A 193 -22.42 -4.09 -20.18
N SER A 194 -21.47 -4.72 -19.51
CA SER A 194 -20.61 -5.75 -20.09
C SER A 194 -21.36 -7.03 -20.46
N GLY A 195 -22.47 -7.31 -19.76
CA GLY A 195 -23.18 -8.60 -19.81
C GLY A 195 -22.56 -9.69 -18.92
N LEU A 196 -21.51 -9.35 -18.15
CA LEU A 196 -20.87 -10.23 -17.18
C LEU A 196 -21.64 -10.23 -15.84
N GLU A 197 -21.44 -11.27 -15.04
CA GLU A 197 -21.99 -11.34 -13.69
C GLU A 197 -21.34 -10.25 -12.82
N LEU A 198 -22.17 -9.45 -12.13
CA LEU A 198 -21.68 -8.42 -11.22
C LEU A 198 -21.41 -9.04 -9.84
N LYS A 199 -20.14 -9.35 -9.58
CA LYS A 199 -19.68 -9.86 -8.28
C LYS A 199 -19.26 -8.70 -7.40
N TYR A 200 -20.00 -8.46 -6.30
CA TYR A 200 -19.65 -7.44 -5.33
C TYR A 200 -20.28 -7.69 -3.96
N ASP A 201 -19.68 -7.11 -2.92
CA ASP A 201 -20.15 -7.13 -1.54
C ASP A 201 -20.18 -5.72 -0.93
N GLU A 202 -20.24 -5.60 0.39
CA GLU A 202 -20.27 -4.29 1.07
C GLU A 202 -19.00 -3.44 0.91
N TYR A 203 -17.87 -4.04 0.47
CA TYR A 203 -16.62 -3.32 0.33
C TYR A 203 -16.68 -2.23 -0.76
N VAL A 204 -17.55 -2.36 -1.76
CA VAL A 204 -17.73 -1.32 -2.79
C VAL A 204 -18.15 0.01 -2.19
N LEU A 205 -19.08 0.00 -1.24
CA LEU A 205 -19.53 1.22 -0.55
C LEU A 205 -18.55 1.63 0.54
N LYS A 206 -17.98 0.68 1.29
CA LYS A 206 -17.00 0.95 2.34
C LYS A 206 -15.76 1.66 1.79
N ARG A 207 -15.17 1.16 0.71
CA ARG A 207 -13.95 1.73 0.11
C ARG A 207 -14.21 3.08 -0.55
N ALA A 208 -15.32 3.22 -1.29
CA ALA A 208 -15.72 4.52 -1.84
C ALA A 208 -15.97 5.57 -0.75
N SER A 209 -16.55 5.16 0.39
CA SER A 209 -16.78 6.04 1.55
C SER A 209 -15.48 6.43 2.24
N LEU A 210 -14.56 5.48 2.40
CA LEU A 210 -13.21 5.72 2.94
C LEU A 210 -12.43 6.72 2.09
N LYS A 211 -12.58 6.69 0.77
CA LYS A 211 -11.88 7.60 -0.16
C LYS A 211 -12.65 8.90 -0.47
N GLY A 212 -13.83 9.08 0.13
CA GLY A 212 -14.65 10.27 -0.06
C GLY A 212 -15.23 10.41 -1.48
N HIS A 213 -15.34 9.31 -2.22
CA HIS A 213 -15.77 9.30 -3.62
C HIS A 213 -17.30 9.40 -3.76
N ILE A 214 -17.84 10.60 -3.52
CA ILE A 214 -19.30 10.86 -3.59
C ILE A 214 -19.90 10.44 -4.92
N ASN A 215 -19.26 10.80 -6.03
CA ASN A 215 -19.83 10.51 -7.35
C ASN A 215 -19.99 8.99 -7.56
N VAL A 216 -19.10 8.18 -7.00
CA VAL A 216 -19.21 6.71 -7.01
C VAL A 216 -20.35 6.24 -6.11
N LEU A 217 -20.51 6.81 -4.91
CA LEU A 217 -21.60 6.46 -4.00
C LEU A 217 -22.97 6.84 -4.58
N GLU A 218 -23.08 8.00 -5.23
CA GLU A 218 -24.27 8.41 -5.98
C GLU A 218 -24.52 7.49 -7.17
N TRP A 219 -23.47 7.07 -7.88
CA TRP A 219 -23.59 6.08 -8.94
C TRP A 219 -24.18 4.78 -8.41
N TRP A 220 -23.63 4.22 -7.32
CA TRP A 220 -24.16 3.01 -6.69
C TRP A 220 -25.62 3.17 -6.29
N LYS A 221 -25.98 4.30 -5.66
CA LYS A 221 -27.36 4.62 -5.27
C LYS A 221 -28.33 4.66 -6.46
N ASN A 222 -27.88 5.17 -7.61
CA ASN A 222 -28.69 5.32 -8.81
C ASN A 222 -28.56 4.14 -9.79
N SER A 223 -27.68 3.18 -9.51
CA SER A 223 -27.34 2.08 -10.43
C SER A 223 -28.48 1.09 -10.64
N GLY A 224 -29.42 1.00 -9.69
CA GLY A 224 -30.44 -0.05 -9.61
C GLY A 224 -29.93 -1.38 -9.03
N LEU A 225 -28.66 -1.43 -8.60
CA LEU A 225 -28.07 -2.57 -7.92
C LEU A 225 -28.43 -2.59 -6.43
N GLU A 226 -28.42 -3.78 -5.82
CA GLU A 226 -28.63 -3.90 -4.38
C GLU A 226 -27.51 -3.18 -3.63
N LEU A 227 -27.87 -2.24 -2.75
CA LEU A 227 -26.94 -1.56 -1.86
C LEU A 227 -26.63 -2.46 -0.65
N LYS A 228 -25.45 -3.06 -0.63
CA LYS A 228 -24.94 -3.86 0.50
C LYS A 228 -24.19 -2.95 1.46
N TYR A 229 -24.80 -2.61 2.60
CA TYR A 229 -24.29 -1.59 3.51
C TYR A 229 -24.29 -2.01 4.99
N SER A 230 -23.24 -1.60 5.70
CA SER A 230 -23.02 -1.79 7.14
C SER A 230 -22.57 -0.49 7.82
N GLU A 231 -22.35 -0.56 9.13
CA GLU A 231 -21.85 0.56 9.93
C GLU A 231 -20.51 1.14 9.44
N TRP A 232 -19.73 0.32 8.72
CA TRP A 232 -18.43 0.71 8.19
C TRP A 232 -18.47 1.92 7.27
N ILE A 233 -19.60 2.21 6.62
CA ILE A 233 -19.72 3.35 5.72
C ILE A 233 -19.59 4.67 6.48
N LEU A 234 -20.36 4.84 7.55
CA LEU A 234 -20.31 6.06 8.37
C LEU A 234 -19.06 6.08 9.25
N ASN A 235 -18.59 4.92 9.72
CA ASN A 235 -17.34 4.81 10.48
C ASN A 235 -16.14 5.26 9.62
N CYS A 236 -16.00 4.75 8.39
CA CYS A 236 -14.92 5.14 7.48
C CYS A 236 -15.02 6.60 7.03
N ALA A 237 -16.23 7.10 6.72
CA ALA A 237 -16.41 8.50 6.37
C ALA A 237 -16.04 9.43 7.54
N SER A 238 -16.32 9.02 8.79
CA SER A 238 -15.93 9.80 9.97
C SER A 238 -14.43 9.74 10.23
N LYS A 239 -13.83 8.56 10.07
CA LYS A 239 -12.38 8.33 10.22
C LYS A 239 -11.55 9.18 9.26
N ASP A 240 -11.97 9.33 8.00
CA ASP A 240 -11.18 10.00 6.96
C ASP A 240 -11.68 11.45 6.67
N GLY A 241 -12.61 11.97 7.48
CA GLY A 241 -12.97 13.39 7.44
C GLY A 241 -14.01 13.77 6.38
N HIS A 242 -14.76 12.80 5.84
CA HIS A 242 -15.63 12.97 4.68
C HIS A 242 -17.08 13.34 5.05
N ILE A 243 -17.29 14.58 5.50
CA ILE A 243 -18.62 15.13 5.86
C ILE A 243 -19.63 15.00 4.72
N ASN A 244 -19.17 15.21 3.50
CA ASN A 244 -19.97 15.15 2.30
C ASN A 244 -20.56 13.72 2.10
N VAL A 245 -19.82 12.66 2.45
CA VAL A 245 -20.31 11.28 2.46
C VAL A 245 -21.34 11.07 3.59
N LEU A 246 -21.08 11.61 4.78
CA LEU A 246 -22.03 11.56 5.90
C LEU A 246 -23.37 12.22 5.53
N GLU A 247 -23.33 13.38 4.87
CA GLU A 247 -24.50 14.11 4.40
C GLU A 247 -25.27 13.34 3.33
N LEU A 248 -24.56 12.72 2.37
CA LEU A 248 -25.18 11.86 1.34
C LEU A 248 -25.99 10.72 1.97
N TRP A 249 -25.39 10.00 2.93
CA TRP A 249 -26.04 8.87 3.57
C TRP A 249 -27.16 9.30 4.50
N LYS A 250 -26.98 10.39 5.27
CA LYS A 250 -28.06 10.98 6.08
C LYS A 250 -29.31 11.31 5.26
N ASN A 251 -29.12 11.83 4.04
CA ASN A 251 -30.20 12.17 3.12
C ASN A 251 -30.61 11.01 2.18
N SER A 252 -30.10 9.80 2.40
CA SER A 252 -30.38 8.65 1.52
C SER A 252 -31.78 8.07 1.69
N GLY A 253 -32.43 8.31 2.85
CA GLY A 253 -33.68 7.65 3.24
C GLY A 253 -33.49 6.20 3.70
N LEU A 254 -32.24 5.71 3.77
CA LEU A 254 -31.91 4.38 4.27
C LEU A 254 -31.71 4.40 5.79
N PRO A 255 -32.00 3.30 6.49
CA PRO A 255 -31.60 3.12 7.88
C PRO A 255 -30.10 3.35 8.07
N LEU A 256 -29.73 4.33 8.89
CA LEU A 256 -28.32 4.59 9.19
C LEU A 256 -27.82 3.57 10.21
N LYS A 257 -26.68 2.95 9.90
CA LYS A 257 -25.96 2.04 10.80
C LYS A 257 -24.64 2.70 11.15
N TYR A 258 -24.35 2.80 12.44
CA TYR A 258 -23.10 3.34 12.96
C TYR A 258 -22.90 2.97 14.43
N SER A 259 -21.64 2.97 14.86
CA SER A 259 -21.19 2.66 16.21
C SER A 259 -20.35 3.81 16.79
N GLU A 260 -19.86 3.61 18.00
CA GLU A 260 -18.97 4.50 18.76
C GLU A 260 -17.76 4.95 17.91
N TRP A 261 -17.29 4.03 17.04
CA TRP A 261 -16.20 4.23 16.09
C TRP A 261 -16.35 5.47 15.21
N THR A 262 -17.56 6.00 15.00
CA THR A 262 -17.74 7.24 14.25
C THR A 262 -17.04 8.43 14.91
N LEU A 263 -17.37 8.71 16.16
CA LEU A 263 -16.79 9.83 16.92
C LEU A 263 -15.39 9.48 17.43
N ASP A 264 -15.13 8.23 17.79
CA ASP A 264 -13.82 7.80 18.28
C ASP A 264 -12.76 7.98 17.19
N ARG A 265 -13.01 7.46 15.98
CA ARG A 265 -12.07 7.56 14.85
C ARG A 265 -11.96 8.98 14.31
N ALA A 266 -13.04 9.76 14.32
CA ALA A 266 -12.97 11.18 13.96
C ALA A 266 -12.07 11.95 14.93
N SER A 267 -12.10 11.61 16.22
CA SER A 267 -11.25 12.22 17.24
C SER A 267 -9.80 11.78 17.12
N GLU A 268 -9.56 10.48 16.97
CA GLU A 268 -8.24 9.87 16.75
C GLU A 268 -7.52 10.46 15.52
N ASN A 269 -8.25 10.83 14.47
CA ASN A 269 -7.68 11.37 13.21
C ASN A 269 -7.78 12.90 13.09
N GLY A 270 -8.21 13.60 14.14
CA GLY A 270 -8.11 15.06 14.20
C GLY A 270 -9.25 15.81 13.49
N HIS A 271 -10.37 15.16 13.18
CA HIS A 271 -11.44 15.67 12.32
C HIS A 271 -12.53 16.42 13.10
N ILE A 272 -12.20 17.61 13.62
CA ILE A 272 -13.13 18.49 14.37
C ILE A 272 -14.39 18.83 13.56
N ASN A 273 -14.24 19.04 12.26
CA ASN A 273 -15.34 19.32 11.35
C ASN A 273 -16.36 18.16 11.29
N VAL A 274 -15.90 16.91 11.37
CA VAL A 274 -16.76 15.73 11.46
C VAL A 274 -17.44 15.65 12.83
N LEU A 275 -16.72 15.91 13.92
CA LEU A 275 -17.30 15.97 15.27
C LEU A 275 -18.42 17.02 15.37
N GLU A 276 -18.19 18.20 14.78
CA GLU A 276 -19.18 19.27 14.71
C GLU A 276 -20.38 18.87 13.83
N TRP A 277 -20.15 18.17 12.72
CA TRP A 277 -21.24 17.65 11.89
C TRP A 277 -22.10 16.66 12.68
N TRP A 278 -21.48 15.68 13.38
CA TRP A 278 -22.20 14.71 14.20
C TRP A 278 -23.04 15.41 15.28
N LYS A 279 -22.45 16.36 16.01
CA LYS A 279 -23.13 17.14 17.05
C LYS A 279 -24.37 17.88 16.51
N ASN A 280 -24.31 18.39 15.28
CA ASN A 280 -25.41 19.11 14.63
C ASN A 280 -26.31 18.23 13.77
N SER A 281 -26.01 16.93 13.64
CA SER A 281 -26.69 16.04 12.72
C SER A 281 -28.11 15.68 13.15
N GLY A 282 -28.40 15.76 14.45
CA GLY A 282 -29.63 15.23 15.07
C GLY A 282 -29.61 13.70 15.25
N LEU A 283 -28.50 13.03 14.96
CA LEU A 283 -28.30 11.61 15.22
C LEU A 283 -27.85 11.38 16.66
N GLU A 284 -28.11 10.18 17.18
CA GLU A 284 -27.60 9.76 18.49
C GLU A 284 -26.06 9.77 18.46
N LEU A 285 -25.43 10.42 19.44
CA LEU A 285 -23.97 10.48 19.57
C LEU A 285 -23.48 9.28 20.35
N LYS A 286 -22.71 8.41 19.70
CA LYS A 286 -22.10 7.22 20.29
C LYS A 286 -20.59 7.39 20.31
N TYR A 287 -19.99 7.25 21.47
CA TYR A 287 -18.55 7.35 21.69
C TYR A 287 -18.18 6.78 23.07
N ASP A 288 -16.95 6.33 23.20
CA ASP A 288 -16.38 5.85 24.45
C ASP A 288 -15.05 6.57 24.81
N GLU A 289 -14.21 5.95 25.63
CA GLU A 289 -12.96 6.53 26.11
C GLU A 289 -11.94 6.72 24.96
N GLU A 290 -12.03 5.92 23.90
CA GLU A 290 -11.14 5.94 22.74
C GLU A 290 -11.17 7.28 21.99
N ALA A 291 -12.27 8.03 22.07
CA ALA A 291 -12.35 9.35 21.45
C ALA A 291 -11.30 10.33 22.01
N ILE A 292 -11.16 10.39 23.34
CA ILE A 292 -10.22 11.31 23.99
C ILE A 292 -8.83 10.65 24.10
N ASP A 293 -8.78 9.35 24.33
CA ASP A 293 -7.53 8.59 24.43
C ASP A 293 -6.80 8.58 23.08
N GLY A 294 -7.49 8.28 21.98
CA GLY A 294 -6.94 8.31 20.62
C GLY A 294 -6.55 9.71 20.14
N ALA A 295 -7.30 10.75 20.52
CA ALA A 295 -6.91 12.13 20.25
C ALA A 295 -5.63 12.54 21.02
N SER A 296 -5.46 12.01 22.23
CA SER A 296 -4.23 12.20 23.01
C SER A 296 -3.05 11.45 22.39
N GLN A 297 -3.28 10.20 21.98
CA GLN A 297 -2.30 9.36 21.28
C GLN A 297 -1.77 10.03 20.02
N ASN A 298 -2.63 10.65 19.20
CA ASN A 298 -2.23 11.23 17.92
C ASN A 298 -1.85 12.72 18.00
N GLY A 299 -1.73 13.28 19.20
CA GLY A 299 -1.24 14.65 19.37
C GLY A 299 -2.27 15.74 19.06
N HIS A 300 -3.57 15.42 19.04
CA HIS A 300 -4.63 16.29 18.53
C HIS A 300 -5.23 17.22 19.59
N ILE A 301 -4.44 18.20 20.06
CA ILE A 301 -4.88 19.19 21.08
C ILE A 301 -6.17 19.91 20.69
N ASN A 302 -6.33 20.27 19.41
CA ASN A 302 -7.52 20.99 18.96
C ASN A 302 -8.81 20.13 19.12
N VAL A 303 -8.69 18.80 19.00
CA VAL A 303 -9.80 17.86 19.27
C VAL A 303 -10.07 17.76 20.76
N LEU A 304 -9.03 17.68 21.60
CA LEU A 304 -9.18 17.69 23.05
C LEU A 304 -9.87 18.96 23.55
N GLU A 305 -9.49 20.11 22.99
CA GLU A 305 -10.14 21.40 23.27
C GLU A 305 -11.59 21.44 22.76
N TRP A 306 -11.88 20.83 21.60
CA TRP A 306 -13.25 20.68 21.12
C TRP A 306 -14.09 19.84 22.09
N TRP A 307 -13.59 18.68 22.52
CA TRP A 307 -14.29 17.81 23.50
C TRP A 307 -14.58 18.58 24.79
N LYS A 308 -13.58 19.27 25.35
CA LYS A 308 -13.71 20.08 26.56
C LYS A 308 -14.79 21.17 26.44
N ASN A 309 -14.94 21.78 25.26
CA ASN A 309 -15.91 22.85 25.01
C ASN A 309 -17.24 22.35 24.39
N SER A 310 -17.35 21.05 24.09
CA SER A 310 -18.49 20.49 23.35
C SER A 310 -19.79 20.48 24.17
N GLY A 311 -19.67 20.41 25.51
CA GLY A 311 -20.78 20.14 26.42
C GLY A 311 -21.19 18.67 26.50
N LEU A 312 -20.44 17.77 25.84
CA LEU A 312 -20.61 16.32 25.94
C LEU A 312 -19.92 15.77 27.18
N GLU A 313 -20.34 14.59 27.65
CA GLU A 313 -19.66 13.88 28.73
C GLU A 313 -18.23 13.54 28.29
N LEU A 314 -17.23 13.89 29.11
CA LEU A 314 -15.83 13.58 28.84
C LEU A 314 -15.50 12.17 29.34
N LYS A 315 -15.33 11.24 28.41
CA LYS A 315 -14.92 9.85 28.66
C LYS A 315 -13.48 9.68 28.21
N TYR A 316 -12.61 9.28 29.12
CA TYR A 316 -11.19 9.04 28.88
C TYR A 316 -10.63 8.13 29.96
N SER A 317 -9.61 7.35 29.66
CA SER A 317 -8.96 6.44 30.61
C SER A 317 -7.55 6.94 30.98
N GLY A 318 -6.79 6.14 31.73
CA GLY A 318 -5.35 6.38 31.88
C GLY A 318 -4.56 6.27 30.57
N ASP A 319 -5.12 5.64 29.55
CA ASP A 319 -4.47 5.48 28.24
C ASP A 319 -4.26 6.82 27.54
N ALA A 320 -5.09 7.85 27.77
CA ALA A 320 -4.84 9.20 27.24
C ALA A 320 -3.44 9.74 27.56
N LEU A 321 -3.01 9.65 28.82
CA LEU A 321 -1.70 10.13 29.25
C LEU A 321 -0.59 9.15 28.86
N TRP A 322 -0.86 7.85 28.95
CA TRP A 322 0.11 6.82 28.60
C TRP A 322 0.46 6.84 27.11
N LEU A 323 -0.54 6.79 26.22
CA LEU A 323 -0.36 6.82 24.76
C LEU A 323 0.31 8.12 24.31
N ALA A 324 -0.12 9.27 24.83
CA ALA A 324 0.54 10.55 24.54
C ALA A 324 2.02 10.54 24.96
N SER A 325 2.34 9.89 26.08
CA SER A 325 3.73 9.74 26.54
C SER A 325 4.54 8.79 25.64
N TYR A 326 3.93 7.68 25.23
CA TYR A 326 4.55 6.67 24.36
C TYR A 326 4.88 7.23 22.97
N ASP A 327 3.95 7.98 22.37
CA ASP A 327 4.12 8.55 21.03
C ASP A 327 4.88 9.89 21.01
N GLY A 328 5.23 10.44 22.18
CA GLY A 328 6.12 11.60 22.30
C GLY A 328 5.42 12.96 22.33
N HIS A 329 4.12 13.01 22.63
CA HIS A 329 3.29 14.21 22.54
C HIS A 329 3.33 15.07 23.82
N ILE A 330 4.48 15.71 24.09
CA ILE A 330 4.66 16.63 25.24
C ILE A 330 3.61 17.74 25.26
N ASN A 331 3.24 18.27 24.09
CA ASN A 331 2.23 19.30 23.96
C ASN A 331 0.85 18.84 24.46
N VAL A 332 0.48 17.57 24.25
CA VAL A 332 -0.75 16.97 24.79
C VAL A 332 -0.64 16.79 26.31
N LEU A 333 0.50 16.34 26.83
CA LEU A 333 0.72 16.23 28.27
C LEU A 333 0.62 17.59 28.99
N GLU A 334 1.17 18.64 28.37
CA GLU A 334 1.05 20.02 28.85
C GLU A 334 -0.41 20.50 28.78
N TRP A 335 -1.15 20.15 27.73
CA TRP A 335 -2.59 20.43 27.66
C TRP A 335 -3.34 19.73 28.80
N TRP A 336 -3.10 18.44 29.03
CA TRP A 336 -3.73 17.69 30.13
C TRP A 336 -3.45 18.33 31.49
N LYS A 337 -2.18 18.67 31.76
CA LYS A 337 -1.75 19.35 32.99
C LYS A 337 -2.50 20.68 33.22
N ASN A 338 -2.73 21.44 32.16
CA ASN A 338 -3.38 22.75 32.22
C ASN A 338 -4.91 22.68 31.99
N SER A 339 -5.45 21.52 31.65
CA SER A 339 -6.86 21.36 31.26
C SER A 339 -7.82 21.55 32.44
N GLY A 340 -7.36 21.28 33.66
CA GLY A 340 -8.20 21.19 34.86
C GLY A 340 -8.98 19.88 34.99
N LEU A 341 -8.79 18.93 34.07
CA LEU A 341 -9.39 17.60 34.13
C LEU A 341 -8.63 16.69 35.10
N PRO A 342 -9.32 15.79 35.83
CA PRO A 342 -8.67 14.77 36.64
C PRO A 342 -7.69 13.93 35.80
N LEU A 343 -6.43 13.88 36.21
CA LEU A 343 -5.43 13.04 35.57
C LEU A 343 -5.62 11.59 36.03
N LYS A 344 -5.83 10.68 35.09
CA LYS A 344 -5.96 9.24 35.35
C LYS A 344 -4.63 8.56 35.08
N TYR A 345 -4.18 7.78 36.06
CA TYR A 345 -2.96 6.98 35.99
C TYR A 345 -3.39 5.54 36.13
N ASP A 346 -4.08 5.00 35.11
CA ASP A 346 -4.36 3.57 35.14
C ASP A 346 -3.04 2.81 35.12
N ILE A 347 -3.00 1.75 35.92
CA ILE A 347 -1.78 1.04 36.32
C ILE A 347 -0.99 0.74 35.07
N VAL A 348 0.04 1.55 34.89
CA VAL A 348 1.28 1.27 34.21
C VAL A 348 1.33 -0.18 33.75
N SER A 349 0.86 -0.40 32.53
CA SER A 349 0.76 -1.70 31.89
C SER A 349 2.13 -2.37 32.02
N GLU A 350 2.18 -3.54 32.65
CA GLU A 350 3.20 -4.61 32.74
C GLU A 350 4.70 -4.28 32.48
N TRP A 351 5.02 -3.42 31.52
CA TRP A 351 6.32 -2.86 31.18
C TRP A 351 7.07 -2.19 32.35
N LEU A 352 6.56 -1.16 33.04
CA LEU A 352 7.33 -0.61 34.19
C LEU A 352 7.38 -1.61 35.35
N ARG A 353 6.43 -2.53 35.49
CA ARG A 353 6.48 -3.56 36.56
C ARG A 353 7.61 -4.55 36.33
N ASP A 354 7.82 -4.99 35.08
CA ASP A 354 8.97 -5.82 34.68
C ASP A 354 10.28 -5.01 34.72
N TYR A 355 10.21 -3.70 34.53
CA TYR A 355 11.32 -2.75 34.59
C TYR A 355 11.80 -2.45 36.03
N GLU A 356 10.85 -2.19 36.95
CA GLU A 356 11.06 -1.98 38.38
C GLU A 356 11.76 -3.18 39.02
N LEU A 357 11.39 -4.39 38.58
CA LEU A 357 12.03 -5.65 38.98
C LEU A 357 13.47 -5.79 38.47
N ARG A 358 13.81 -5.22 37.31
CA ARG A 358 15.15 -5.35 36.69
C ARG A 358 16.16 -4.31 37.14
N LEU A 359 15.74 -3.07 37.40
CA LEU A 359 16.66 -1.93 37.56
C LEU A 359 16.70 -1.30 38.97
N GLY A 360 15.84 -1.76 39.88
CA GLY A 360 15.93 -1.44 41.31
C GLY A 360 15.88 0.06 41.61
N TYR A 361 14.67 0.63 41.58
CA TYR A 361 14.33 1.99 42.09
C TYR A 361 15.23 3.18 41.69
N ASP A 362 16.09 3.05 40.68
CA ASP A 362 16.96 4.14 40.22
C ASP A 362 16.33 4.88 39.03
N LYS A 363 15.72 6.04 39.32
CA LYS A 363 15.09 6.92 38.33
C LYS A 363 16.04 7.43 37.24
N SER A 364 17.36 7.43 37.48
CA SER A 364 18.34 7.88 36.48
C SER A 364 18.58 6.85 35.36
N LYS A 365 18.52 5.55 35.70
CA LYS A 365 18.66 4.44 34.74
C LYS A 365 17.43 4.23 33.86
N LEU A 366 16.25 4.60 34.40
CA LEU A 366 14.97 4.68 33.67
C LEU A 366 15.08 5.53 32.41
N LEU A 367 15.63 6.74 32.55
CA LEU A 367 15.80 7.68 31.43
C LEU A 367 16.80 7.15 30.39
N GLU A 368 17.94 6.60 30.82
CA GLU A 368 18.96 6.06 29.90
C GLU A 368 18.41 4.91 29.03
N TYR A 369 17.57 4.03 29.58
CA TYR A 369 16.96 2.95 28.80
C TYR A 369 15.79 3.40 27.93
N ALA A 370 14.96 4.34 28.41
CA ALA A 370 13.90 4.94 27.60
C ALA A 370 14.47 5.57 26.32
N CYS A 371 15.63 6.22 26.43
CA CYS A 371 16.42 6.71 25.30
C CYS A 371 16.91 5.61 24.35
N MET A 372 17.09 4.37 24.80
CA MET A 372 17.58 3.25 23.99
C MET A 372 16.49 2.57 23.16
N GLU A 373 15.24 2.52 23.65
CA GLU A 373 14.12 1.85 22.96
C GLU A 373 13.40 2.79 21.98
N ASN A 374 13.17 4.06 22.35
CA ASN A 374 12.51 5.02 21.48
C ASN A 374 12.88 6.47 21.89
N PRO A 375 13.57 7.24 21.03
CA PRO A 375 13.94 8.62 21.32
C PRO A 375 12.77 9.53 21.72
N ARG A 376 11.55 9.24 21.22
CA ARG A 376 10.35 10.02 21.54
C ARG A 376 9.89 9.86 22.99
N ILE A 377 10.16 8.70 23.60
CA ILE A 377 9.79 8.41 25.00
C ILE A 377 10.74 9.13 25.98
N ALA A 378 11.99 9.39 25.58
CA ALA A 378 12.96 10.09 26.42
C ALA A 378 12.55 11.52 26.75
N GLU A 379 12.01 12.24 25.76
CA GLU A 379 11.57 13.62 25.94
C GLU A 379 10.34 13.71 26.85
N THR A 380 9.36 12.82 26.66
CA THR A 380 8.17 12.75 27.53
C THR A 380 8.52 12.31 28.94
N PHE A 381 9.47 11.38 29.13
CA PHE A 381 9.96 10.99 30.45
C PHE A 381 10.66 12.15 31.18
N THR A 382 11.48 12.92 30.45
CA THR A 382 12.10 14.13 30.98
C THR A 382 11.05 15.16 31.37
N TRP A 383 9.99 15.32 30.57
CA TRP A 383 8.85 16.16 30.93
C TRP A 383 8.17 15.67 32.22
N TRP A 384 7.90 14.36 32.36
CA TRP A 384 7.29 13.79 33.57
C TRP A 384 8.11 14.08 34.83
N ILE A 385 9.43 13.88 34.79
CA ILE A 385 10.33 14.21 35.91
C ILE A 385 10.22 15.69 36.33
N ASN A 386 10.13 16.58 35.35
CA ASN A 386 10.11 18.02 35.58
C ASN A 386 8.69 18.58 35.82
N SER A 387 7.65 17.79 35.54
CA SER A 387 6.25 18.24 35.53
C SER A 387 5.71 18.54 36.93
N GLY A 388 6.29 17.92 37.97
CA GLY A 388 5.78 17.93 39.34
C GLY A 388 4.58 17.01 39.56
N LEU A 389 4.19 16.20 38.56
CA LEU A 389 3.14 15.19 38.64
C LEU A 389 3.69 13.87 39.21
N PRO A 390 2.82 13.00 39.76
CA PRO A 390 3.18 11.63 40.10
C PRO A 390 3.80 10.89 38.90
N ILE A 391 4.86 10.13 39.16
CA ILE A 391 5.58 9.28 38.20
C ILE A 391 5.31 7.83 38.57
#